data_AF-A0A3M2LGD9-F1
#
_entry.id   AF-A0A3M2LGD9-F1
#
_cell.length_a   1.000
_cell.length_b   1.000
_cell.length_c   1.000
_cell.angle_alpha   90.00
_cell.angle_beta   90.00
_cell.angle_gamma   90.00
#
_symmetry.space_group_name_H-M   'P 1'
#
loop_
_entity.id
_entity.type
_entity.pdbx_description
1 polymer ?
#
loop_
_entity_poly.entity_id
_entity_poly.type
_entity_poly.pdbx_seq_one_letter_code
_entity_poly.pdbx_strand_id
1 'polypeptide(L)' 'FVIALNGFDGHQPYSPEEVREALQIGPDAPIITTDARHRAEAKSALITLVEHALMARLR' A
#
# COMPACT_ATOMS: atom_id res chain seq x y z
N PHE A 1 2.13 -0.63 -9.68
CA PHE A 1 1.01 -1.18 -8.88
C PHE A 1 1.29 -0.87 -7.41
N VAL A 2 0.27 -0.86 -6.54
CA VAL A 2 0.43 -0.51 -5.11
C VAL A 2 0.11 -1.74 -4.25
N ILE A 3 0.82 -1.88 -3.15
CA ILE A 3 0.60 -2.93 -2.15
C ILE A 3 0.00 -2.27 -0.91
N ALA A 4 -1.20 -2.70 -0.53
CA ALA A 4 -1.86 -2.26 0.69
C ALA A 4 -1.81 -3.38 1.73
N LEU A 5 -1.05 -3.17 2.79
CA LEU A 5 -0.95 -4.07 3.94
C LEU A 5 -2.21 -3.90 4.78
N ASN A 6 -3.07 -4.90 4.68
CA ASN A 6 -4.39 -4.85 5.28
C ASN A 6 -4.33 -5.34 6.74
N GLY A 7 -4.16 -4.39 7.67
CA GLY A 7 -4.06 -4.64 9.10
C GLY A 7 -5.41 -4.42 9.78
N PHE A 8 -6.13 -5.52 10.03
CA PHE A 8 -7.41 -5.44 10.74
C PHE A 8 -7.20 -5.06 12.21
N ASP A 9 -8.10 -4.23 12.73
CA ASP A 9 -8.15 -3.83 14.14
C ASP A 9 -6.87 -3.10 14.59
N GLY A 10 -6.20 -2.42 13.63
CA GLY A 10 -4.91 -1.77 13.84
C GLY A 10 -3.75 -2.74 14.07
N HIS A 11 -3.98 -4.04 13.91
CA HIS A 11 -2.95 -5.05 14.07
C HIS A 11 -2.13 -5.19 12.78
N GLN A 12 -0.91 -4.68 12.83
CA GLN A 12 0.06 -4.75 11.74
C GLN A 12 1.39 -5.28 12.31
N PRO A 13 1.60 -6.61 12.31
CA PRO A 13 2.74 -7.22 13.00
C PRO A 13 4.09 -6.99 12.30
N TYR A 14 4.06 -6.56 11.03
CA TYR A 14 5.24 -6.30 10.22
C TYR A 14 5.19 -4.89 9.64
N SER A 15 6.30 -4.19 9.71
CA SER A 15 6.50 -2.90 9.04
C SER A 15 6.50 -3.05 7.51
N PRO A 16 6.22 -1.96 6.76
CA PRO A 16 6.34 -1.96 5.31
C PRO A 16 7.72 -2.42 4.81
N GLU A 17 8.79 -2.04 5.50
CA GLU A 17 10.16 -2.44 5.20
C GLU A 17 10.40 -3.94 5.38
N GLU A 18 9.94 -4.54 6.49
CA GLU A 18 10.04 -6.00 6.70
C GLU A 18 9.29 -6.78 5.61
N VAL A 19 8.09 -6.33 5.25
CA VAL A 19 7.32 -6.96 4.17
C VAL A 19 8.02 -6.79 2.81
N ARG A 20 8.61 -5.61 2.57
CA ARG A 20 9.37 -5.34 1.35
C ARG A 20 10.51 -6.31 1.17
N GLU A 21 11.31 -6.51 2.22
CA GLU A 21 12.43 -7.43 2.22
C GLU A 21 11.95 -8.87 2.03
N ALA A 22 10.98 -9.31 2.84
CA ALA A 22 10.49 -10.69 2.83
C ALA A 22 9.87 -11.10 1.48
N LEU A 23 9.20 -10.17 0.78
CA LEU A 23 8.54 -10.44 -0.50
C LEU A 23 9.33 -9.95 -1.72
N GLN A 24 10.57 -9.50 -1.53
CA GLN A 24 11.46 -8.99 -2.60
C GLN A 24 10.80 -7.89 -3.45
N ILE A 25 10.08 -6.97 -2.80
CA ILE A 25 9.33 -5.91 -3.49
C ILE A 25 10.28 -4.77 -3.87
N GLY A 26 10.37 -4.48 -5.17
CA GLY A 26 11.17 -3.37 -5.69
C GLY A 26 10.71 -1.98 -5.20
N PRO A 27 11.63 -1.00 -5.10
CA PRO A 27 11.36 0.30 -4.48
C PRO A 27 10.27 1.11 -5.19
N ASP A 28 10.00 0.82 -6.46
CA ASP A 28 9.00 1.53 -7.26
C ASP A 28 7.55 1.19 -6.90
N ALA A 29 7.31 0.09 -6.18
CA ALA A 29 5.97 -0.28 -5.71
C ALA A 29 5.73 0.31 -4.31
N PRO A 30 4.82 1.29 -4.13
CA PRO A 30 4.46 1.80 -2.82
C PRO A 30 3.83 0.71 -1.96
N ILE A 31 4.22 0.69 -0.68
CA ILE A 31 3.61 -0.15 0.35
C ILE A 31 2.94 0.79 1.35
N ILE A 32 1.64 0.66 1.54
CA ILE A 32 0.84 1.47 2.46
C ILE A 32 0.11 0.57 3.46
N THR A 33 -0.25 1.08 4.62
CA THR A 33 -1.14 0.39 5.56
C THR A 33 -2.60 0.76 5.30
N THR A 34 -3.51 -0.17 5.57
CA THR A 34 -4.95 0.05 5.45
C THR A 34 -5.71 -0.92 6.35
N ASP A 35 -6.89 -0.53 6.83
CA ASP A 35 -7.97 -1.45 7.18
C ASP A 35 -9.10 -1.29 6.16
N ALA A 36 -9.25 -2.26 5.26
CA ALA A 36 -10.22 -2.21 4.18
C ALA A 36 -11.69 -2.20 4.67
N ARG A 37 -11.95 -2.52 5.94
CA ARG A 37 -13.30 -2.40 6.54
C ARG A 37 -13.69 -0.94 6.77
N HIS A 38 -12.70 -0.06 6.92
CA HIS A 38 -12.92 1.37 7.02
C HIS A 38 -12.94 2.02 5.63
N ARG A 39 -14.12 2.49 5.22
CA ARG A 39 -14.32 3.17 3.92
C ARG A 39 -13.34 4.31 3.66
N ALA A 40 -12.96 5.05 4.69
CA ALA A 40 -12.02 6.16 4.56
C ALA A 40 -10.62 5.66 4.18
N GLU A 41 -10.16 4.57 4.78
CA GLU A 41 -8.85 3.99 4.51
C GLU A 41 -8.79 3.31 3.14
N ALA A 42 -9.83 2.55 2.79
CA ALA A 42 -9.95 1.96 1.45
C ALA A 42 -9.95 3.03 0.35
N LYS A 43 -10.64 4.17 0.59
CA LYS A 43 -10.61 5.32 -0.33
C LYS A 43 -9.20 5.90 -0.46
N SER A 44 -8.47 6.08 0.65
CA SER A 44 -7.08 6.57 0.61
C SER A 44 -6.17 5.61 -0.18
N ALA A 45 -6.32 4.30 -0.01
CA ALA A 45 -5.55 3.31 -0.77
C ALA A 45 -5.81 3.40 -2.29
N LEU A 46 -7.07 3.62 -2.69
CA LEU A 46 -7.42 3.82 -4.10
C LEU A 46 -6.86 5.13 -4.67
N ILE A 47 -6.82 6.21 -3.87
CA ILE A 47 -6.18 7.46 -4.28
C ILE A 47 -4.69 7.22 -4.56
N THR A 48 -3.97 6.58 -3.64
CA THR A 48 -2.55 6.25 -3.83
C THR A 48 -2.32 5.39 -5.08
N LEU A 49 -3.20 4.42 -5.34
CA LEU A 49 -3.15 3.61 -6.56
C LEU A 49 -3.26 4.47 -7.82
N VAL A 50 -4.24 5.37 -7.88
CA VAL A 50 -4.47 6.22 -9.05
C VAL A 50 -3.31 7.22 -9.23
N GLU A 51 -2.85 7.86 -8.16
CA GLU A 51 -1.70 8.78 -8.20
C GLU A 51 -0.44 8.06 -8.71
N HIS A 52 -0.15 6.86 -8.19
CA HIS A 52 0.98 6.07 -8.65
C HIS A 52 0.85 5.65 -10.13
N ALA A 53 -0.35 5.27 -10.57
CA ALA A 53 -0.61 4.94 -11.97
C ALA A 53 -0.44 6.15 -12.90
N LEU A 54 -0.88 7.34 -12.47
CA LEU A 54 -0.68 8.59 -13.22
C LEU A 54 0.80 8.96 -13.32
N MET A 55 1.56 8.87 -12.22
CA MET A 55 3.01 9.12 -12.23
C MET A 55 3.76 8.12 -13.11
N ALA A 56 3.38 6.84 -13.07
CA ALA A 56 3.99 5.82 -13.91
C ALA A 56 3.72 6.05 -15.41
N ARG A 57 2.56 6.62 -15.78
CA ARG A 57 2.20 6.94 -17.17
C ARG A 57 2.94 8.18 -17.72
N LEU A 58 3.40 9.06 -16.85
CA LEU A 58 4.13 10.28 -17.22
C LEU A 58 5.65 10.08 -17.34
N ARG A 59 6.15 8.87 -17.02
CA ARG A 59 7.53 8.45 -17.23
C ARG A 59 7.65 7.71 -18.56
#